data_AF-A0A1G7NVG8-F1
#
_entry.id   AF-A0A1G7NVG8-F1
#
_cell.length_a   1.000
_cell.length_b   1.000
_cell.length_c   1.000
_cell.angle_alpha   90.00
_cell.angle_beta   90.00
_cell.angle_gamma   90.00
#
_symmetry.space_group_name_H-M   'P 1'
#
loop_
_entity.id
_entity.type
_entity.pdbx_description
1 polymer ?
#
loop_
_entity_poly.entity_id
_entity_poly.type
_entity_poly.pdbx_seq_one_letter_code
_entity_poly.pdbx_strand_id
1 'polypeptide(L)'
;MKMMDYLKEHYKWIEERVREFICIHSNIEYIQGSSECVEGGAFAWVKLSEDLKCLQIKLYSDYMIIAEEARTFLVETGSTYIETFDRSCADLQSYIKQENLLWSSDLLEVFDSAKKELDLQRGLIAQPIYI
;
A
#
# COMPACT_ATOMS: atom_id res chain seq x y z
N MET A 1 -9.79 6.41 -23.38
CA MET A 1 -9.05 5.36 -22.65
C MET A 1 -10.08 4.54 -21.87
N LYS A 2 -10.03 3.20 -21.90
CA LYS A 2 -10.96 2.40 -21.09
C LYS A 2 -10.60 2.56 -19.61
N MET A 3 -11.58 2.61 -18.72
CA MET A 3 -11.36 2.78 -17.26
C MET A 3 -10.33 1.79 -16.71
N MET A 4 -10.41 0.52 -17.15
CA MET A 4 -9.46 -0.51 -16.73
C MET A 4 -8.02 -0.25 -17.19
N ASP A 5 -7.81 0.32 -18.38
CA ASP A 5 -6.46 0.65 -18.86
C ASP A 5 -5.89 1.85 -18.09
N TYR A 6 -6.74 2.83 -17.78
CA TYR A 6 -6.41 3.97 -16.93
C TYR A 6 -5.97 3.51 -15.52
N LEU A 7 -6.76 2.66 -14.86
CA LEU A 7 -6.46 2.15 -13.53
C LEU A 7 -5.13 1.36 -13.53
N LYS A 8 -4.90 0.50 -14.51
CA LYS A 8 -3.66 -0.30 -14.61
C LYS A 8 -2.41 0.57 -14.66
N GLU A 9 -2.39 1.61 -15.49
CA GLU A 9 -1.24 2.52 -15.59
C GLU A 9 -1.04 3.32 -14.31
N HIS A 10 -2.12 3.80 -13.68
CA HIS A 10 -2.01 4.57 -12.44
C HIS A 10 -1.55 3.72 -11.26
N TYR A 11 -2.00 2.47 -11.16
CA TYR A 11 -1.50 1.53 -10.16
C TYR A 11 0.00 1.28 -10.29
N LYS A 12 0.51 1.15 -11.52
CA LYS A 12 1.95 1.00 -11.76
C LYS A 12 2.73 2.24 -11.30
N TRP A 13 2.21 3.42 -11.59
CA TRP A 13 2.82 4.67 -11.14
C TRP A 13 2.78 4.82 -9.61
N ILE A 14 1.68 4.42 -8.94
CA ILE A 14 1.61 4.37 -7.47
C ILE A 14 2.62 3.37 -6.92
N GLU A 15 2.76 2.18 -7.51
CA GLU A 15 3.72 1.16 -7.09
C GLU A 15 5.16 1.69 -7.08
N GLU A 16 5.57 2.37 -8.16
CA GLU A 16 6.91 2.98 -8.26
C GLU A 16 7.14 4.03 -7.17
N ARG A 17 6.12 4.84 -6.85
CA ARG A 17 6.22 5.86 -5.81
C ARG A 17 6.18 5.32 -4.39
N VAL A 18 5.39 4.28 -4.14
CA VAL A 18 5.40 3.55 -2.86
C VAL A 18 6.77 2.92 -2.65
N ARG A 19 7.36 2.34 -3.69
CA ARG A 19 8.73 1.80 -3.65
C ARG A 19 9.75 2.86 -3.30
N GLU A 20 9.77 3.96 -4.04
CA GLU A 20 10.69 5.08 -3.78
C GLU A 20 10.51 5.60 -2.36
N PHE A 21 9.27 5.79 -1.92
CA PHE A 21 8.99 6.28 -0.57
C PHE A 21 9.50 5.34 0.52
N ILE A 22 9.19 4.04 0.45
CA ILE A 22 9.60 3.07 1.47
C ILE A 22 11.10 2.81 1.42
N CYS A 23 11.68 2.59 0.24
CA CYS A 23 13.07 2.14 0.14
C CYS A 23 14.11 3.27 0.20
N ILE A 24 13.74 4.51 -0.15
CA ILE A 24 14.69 5.63 -0.27
C ILE A 24 14.41 6.73 0.76
N HIS A 25 13.13 6.97 1.07
CA HIS A 25 12.72 8.10 1.91
C HIS A 25 12.27 7.70 3.32
N SER A 26 12.31 6.42 3.65
CA SER A 26 11.85 5.92 4.95
C SER A 26 12.98 5.19 5.67
N ASN A 27 12.81 5.03 6.98
CA ASN A 27 13.72 4.25 7.78
C ASN A 27 12.96 3.57 8.92
N ILE A 28 13.56 2.54 9.50
CA ILE A 28 12.97 1.74 10.57
C ILE A 28 13.98 1.57 11.69
N GLU A 29 13.47 1.41 12.91
CA GLU A 29 14.27 1.18 14.10
C GLU A 29 13.79 -0.05 14.86
N TYR A 30 14.74 -0.81 15.40
CA TYR A 30 14.44 -1.99 16.20
C TYR A 30 13.82 -1.60 17.54
N ILE A 31 12.72 -2.25 17.90
CA ILE A 31 12.06 -2.05 19.19
C ILE A 31 12.78 -2.91 20.23
N GLN A 32 13.48 -2.28 21.18
CA GLN A 32 14.21 -3.00 22.23
C GLN A 32 13.28 -3.92 23.04
N GLY A 33 13.74 -5.14 23.31
CA GLY A 33 12.98 -6.18 24.02
C GLY A 33 11.94 -6.91 23.17
N SER A 34 11.69 -6.51 21.92
CA SER A 34 10.66 -7.15 21.08
C SER A 34 10.96 -8.61 20.71
N SER A 35 12.24 -9.00 20.65
CA SER A 35 12.66 -10.38 20.43
C SER A 35 12.23 -11.36 21.53
N GLU A 36 11.86 -10.86 22.72
CA GLU A 36 11.31 -11.68 23.80
C GLU A 36 9.85 -12.08 23.54
N CYS A 37 9.16 -11.32 22.68
CA CYS A 37 7.74 -11.53 22.33
C CYS A 37 7.55 -12.14 20.95
N VAL A 38 8.42 -11.82 19.98
CA VAL A 38 8.31 -12.25 18.57
C VAL A 38 9.68 -12.66 18.05
N GLU A 39 9.76 -13.80 17.37
CA GLU A 39 10.99 -14.28 16.74
C GLU A 39 11.48 -13.28 15.68
N GLY A 40 12.76 -12.89 15.73
CA GLY A 40 13.32 -11.81 14.89
C GLY A 40 13.04 -10.39 15.39
N GLY A 41 12.16 -10.25 16.38
CA GLY A 41 11.75 -8.97 16.96
C GLY A 41 10.85 -8.13 16.05
N ALA A 42 10.63 -6.89 16.46
CA ALA A 42 9.72 -5.95 15.82
C ALA A 42 10.44 -4.63 15.54
N PHE A 43 10.00 -3.96 14.48
CA PHE A 43 10.54 -2.68 14.05
C PHE A 43 9.42 -1.64 13.99
N ALA A 44 9.75 -0.41 14.34
CA ALA A 44 8.90 0.75 14.18
C ALA A 44 9.45 1.64 13.07
N TRP A 45 8.56 2.41 12.44
CA TRP A 45 8.98 3.45 11.52
C TRP A 45 9.65 4.60 12.27
N VAL A 46 10.77 5.08 11.72
CA VAL A 46 11.42 6.30 12.20
C VAL A 46 10.57 7.49 11.80
N LYS A 47 10.41 8.44 12.74
CA LYS A 47 9.65 9.67 12.50
C LYS A 47 10.21 10.44 11.29
N LEU A 48 9.33 10.73 10.34
CA LEU A 48 9.64 11.52 9.15
C LEU A 48 9.98 12.98 9.49
N SER A 49 10.89 13.56 8.69
CA SER A 49 11.07 15.01 8.62
C SER A 49 9.87 15.69 7.95
N GLU A 50 9.71 17.00 8.11
CA GLU A 50 8.58 17.74 7.52
C GLU A 50 8.53 17.65 5.99
N ASP A 51 9.69 17.67 5.32
CA ASP A 51 9.76 17.51 3.86
C ASP A 51 9.26 16.13 3.42
N LEU A 52 9.62 15.09 4.16
CA LEU A 52 9.20 13.72 3.87
C LEU A 52 7.72 13.48 4.21
N LYS A 53 7.17 14.16 5.22
CA LYS A 53 5.73 14.17 5.47
C LYS A 53 4.96 14.81 4.32
N CYS A 54 5.47 15.89 3.73
CA CYS A 54 4.83 16.49 2.55
C CYS A 54 4.77 15.48 1.39
N LEU A 55 5.84 14.72 1.18
CA LEU A 55 5.89 13.66 0.17
C LEU A 55 4.92 12.52 0.49
N GLN A 56 4.85 12.09 1.76
CA GLN A 56 3.90 11.09 2.25
C GLN A 56 2.45 11.52 2.02
N ILE A 57 2.08 12.76 2.39
CA ILE A 57 0.72 13.30 2.21
C ILE A 57 0.34 13.29 0.72
N LYS A 58 1.27 13.72 -0.15
CA LYS A 58 1.04 13.72 -1.59
C LYS A 58 0.84 12.29 -2.12
N LEU A 59 1.72 11.35 -1.77
CA LEU A 59 1.58 9.94 -2.15
C LEU A 59 0.26 9.35 -1.67
N TYR A 60 -0.10 9.60 -0.41
CA TYR A 60 -1.35 9.13 0.17
C TYR A 60 -2.56 9.69 -0.57
N SER A 61 -2.58 11.00 -0.82
CA SER A 61 -3.66 11.64 -1.57
C SER A 61 -3.81 11.05 -2.97
N ASP A 62 -2.69 10.90 -3.69
CA ASP A 62 -2.68 10.36 -5.04
C ASP A 62 -3.18 8.90 -5.06
N TYR A 63 -2.77 8.09 -4.09
CA TYR A 63 -3.26 6.73 -3.94
C TYR A 63 -4.77 6.68 -3.62
N MET A 64 -5.25 7.51 -2.70
CA MET A 64 -6.67 7.51 -2.31
C MET A 64 -7.59 7.84 -3.48
N ILE A 65 -7.16 8.72 -4.39
CA ILE A 65 -7.92 9.02 -5.62
C ILE A 65 -8.09 7.74 -6.46
N ILE A 66 -6.99 7.03 -6.72
CA ILE A 66 -7.02 5.80 -7.53
C ILE A 66 -7.82 4.69 -6.83
N ALA A 67 -7.68 4.55 -5.51
CA ALA A 67 -8.43 3.56 -4.74
C ALA A 67 -9.94 3.81 -4.80
N GLU A 68 -10.38 5.07 -4.73
CA GLU A 68 -11.80 5.44 -4.83
C GLU A 68 -12.35 5.18 -6.25
N GLU A 69 -11.58 5.50 -7.29
CA GLU A 69 -11.94 5.22 -8.69
C GLU A 69 -12.06 3.72 -8.95
N ALA A 70 -11.10 2.93 -8.44
CA ALA A 70 -11.14 1.47 -8.51
C ALA A 70 -12.31 0.87 -7.74
N ARG A 71 -12.60 1.38 -6.54
CA ARG A 71 -13.74 0.95 -5.74
C ARG A 71 -15.06 1.23 -6.44
N THR A 72 -15.21 2.43 -7.01
CA THR A 72 -16.39 2.82 -7.79
C THR A 72 -16.60 1.86 -8.95
N PHE A 73 -15.54 1.56 -9.70
CA PHE A 73 -15.58 0.60 -10.80
C PHE A 73 -16.03 -0.80 -10.32
N LEU A 74 -15.50 -1.31 -9.20
CA LEU A 74 -15.90 -2.60 -8.64
C LEU A 74 -17.38 -2.63 -8.23
N VAL A 75 -17.91 -1.54 -7.68
CA VAL A 75 -19.33 -1.41 -7.33
C VAL A 75 -20.21 -1.40 -8.57
N GLU A 76 -19.88 -0.59 -9.57
CA GLU A 76 -20.65 -0.46 -10.83
C GLU A 76 -20.69 -1.77 -11.63
N THR A 77 -19.64 -2.58 -11.49
CA THR A 77 -19.51 -3.88 -12.14
C THR A 77 -20.11 -5.03 -11.34
N GLY A 78 -20.66 -4.77 -10.15
CA GLY A 78 -21.27 -5.80 -9.30
C GLY A 78 -20.28 -6.81 -8.74
N SER A 79 -19.02 -6.41 -8.52
CA SER A 79 -17.98 -7.29 -7.98
C SER A 79 -18.31 -7.78 -6.57
N THR A 80 -18.11 -9.07 -6.31
CA THR A 80 -18.26 -9.67 -4.97
C THR A 80 -17.04 -9.44 -4.08
N TYR A 81 -15.98 -8.77 -4.57
CA TYR A 81 -14.70 -8.63 -3.89
C TYR A 81 -14.49 -7.27 -3.22
N ILE A 82 -15.54 -6.45 -3.09
CA ILE A 82 -15.44 -5.10 -2.51
C ILE A 82 -14.82 -5.12 -1.12
N GLU A 83 -15.23 -6.04 -0.24
CA GLU A 83 -14.66 -6.13 1.12
C GLU A 83 -13.19 -6.52 1.12
N THR A 84 -12.78 -7.42 0.22
CA THR A 84 -11.36 -7.82 0.07
C THR A 84 -10.54 -6.64 -0.46
N PHE A 85 -11.08 -5.89 -1.42
CA PHE A 85 -10.47 -4.68 -1.94
C PHE A 85 -10.31 -3.62 -0.85
N ASP A 86 -11.37 -3.32 -0.09
CA ASP A 86 -11.36 -2.32 0.98
C ASP A 86 -10.34 -2.68 2.07
N ARG A 87 -10.21 -3.96 2.44
CA ARG A 87 -9.20 -4.43 3.38
C ARG A 87 -7.78 -4.26 2.84
N SER A 88 -7.52 -4.71 1.62
CA SER A 88 -6.23 -4.55 0.96
C SER A 88 -5.85 -3.06 0.86
N CYS A 89 -6.85 -2.20 0.61
CA CYS A 89 -6.65 -0.77 0.62
C CYS A 89 -6.21 -0.25 1.99
N ALA A 90 -6.86 -0.67 3.08
CA ALA A 90 -6.49 -0.28 4.43
C ALA A 90 -5.08 -0.75 4.81
N ASP A 91 -4.71 -1.97 4.42
CA ASP A 91 -3.37 -2.52 4.67
C ASP A 91 -2.30 -1.69 3.95
N LEU A 92 -2.48 -1.37 2.67
CA LEU A 92 -1.57 -0.49 1.94
C LEU A 92 -1.50 0.93 2.53
N GLN A 93 -2.64 1.48 2.97
CA GLN A 93 -2.64 2.78 3.66
C GLN A 93 -1.78 2.76 4.92
N SER A 94 -1.77 1.66 5.67
CA SER A 94 -0.94 1.54 6.89
C SER A 94 0.55 1.64 6.57
N TYR A 95 1.00 1.05 5.46
CA TYR A 95 2.38 1.17 4.98
C TYR A 95 2.70 2.60 4.51
N ILE A 96 1.81 3.24 3.75
CA ILE A 96 2.02 4.63 3.28
C ILE A 96 2.05 5.60 4.47
N LYS A 97 1.14 5.44 5.44
CA LYS A 97 1.08 6.28 6.65
C LYS A 97 2.17 5.97 7.66
N GLN A 98 2.85 4.82 7.53
CA GLN A 98 3.86 4.36 8.48
C GLN A 98 3.31 4.17 9.91
N GLU A 99 2.09 3.66 10.00
CA GLU A 99 1.38 3.45 11.27
C GLU A 99 1.45 2.00 11.77
N ASN A 100 1.90 1.07 10.93
CA ASN A 100 2.01 -0.34 11.26
C ASN A 100 3.35 -0.69 11.94
N LEU A 101 3.34 -1.74 12.76
CA LEU A 101 4.56 -2.42 13.16
C LEU A 101 5.07 -3.28 12.01
N LEU A 102 6.39 -3.46 11.98
CA LEU A 102 7.08 -4.22 10.96
C LEU A 102 7.79 -5.42 11.56
N TRP A 103 7.83 -6.50 10.79
CA TRP A 103 8.41 -7.78 11.19
C TRP A 103 9.68 -8.12 10.42
N SER A 104 10.17 -7.19 9.60
CA SER A 104 11.42 -7.31 8.86
C SER A 104 12.29 -6.08 9.08
N SER A 105 13.60 -6.30 9.12
CA SER A 105 14.62 -5.26 9.13
C SER A 105 14.97 -4.75 7.72
N ASP A 106 14.43 -5.35 6.66
CA ASP A 106 14.71 -4.97 5.28
C ASP A 106 13.55 -4.19 4.68
N LEU A 107 13.80 -2.93 4.33
CA LEU A 107 12.82 -2.06 3.68
C LEU A 107 12.35 -2.60 2.31
N LEU A 108 13.15 -3.42 1.63
CA LEU A 108 12.73 -4.08 0.40
C LEU A 108 11.66 -5.15 0.66
N GLU A 109 11.82 -5.95 1.73
CA GLU A 109 10.80 -6.93 2.13
C GLU A 109 9.52 -6.26 2.64
N VAL A 110 9.67 -5.11 3.33
CA VAL A 110 8.53 -4.26 3.72
C VAL A 110 7.81 -3.74 2.48
N PHE A 111 8.54 -3.24 1.48
CA PHE A 111 7.96 -2.84 0.20
C PHE A 111 7.27 -4.01 -0.51
N ASP A 112 7.87 -5.20 -0.54
CA ASP A 112 7.25 -6.38 -1.16
C ASP A 112 5.91 -6.73 -0.52
N SER A 113 5.76 -6.46 0.79
CA SER A 113 4.48 -6.62 1.49
C SER A 113 3.45 -5.59 1.06
N ALA A 114 3.83 -4.32 0.93
CA ALA A 114 2.95 -3.28 0.37
C ALA A 114 2.58 -3.56 -1.10
N LYS A 115 3.54 -4.06 -1.89
CA LYS A 115 3.35 -4.42 -3.29
C LYS A 115 2.35 -5.56 -3.47
N LYS A 116 2.35 -6.56 -2.58
CA LYS A 116 1.33 -7.63 -2.59
C LYS A 116 -0.09 -7.07 -2.52
N GLU A 117 -0.32 -6.03 -1.72
CA GLU A 117 -1.62 -5.37 -1.63
C GLU A 117 -1.98 -4.62 -2.92
N LEU A 118 -1.03 -3.88 -3.51
CA LEU A 118 -1.23 -3.25 -4.82
C LEU A 118 -1.55 -4.29 -5.92
N ASP A 119 -0.82 -5.39 -5.96
CA ASP A 119 -1.02 -6.48 -6.92
C ASP A 119 -2.39 -7.16 -6.71
N LEU A 120 -2.81 -7.36 -5.46
CA LEU A 120 -4.13 -7.87 -5.12
C LEU A 120 -5.23 -6.94 -5.64
N GLN A 121 -5.16 -5.64 -5.32
CA GLN A 121 -6.13 -4.64 -5.78
C GLN A 121 -6.25 -4.63 -7.31
N ARG A 122 -5.12 -4.60 -8.02
CA ARG A 122 -5.07 -4.68 -9.49
C ARG A 122 -5.70 -5.97 -10.01
N GLY A 123 -5.43 -7.09 -9.35
CA GLY A 123 -5.99 -8.40 -9.68
C GLY A 123 -7.51 -8.42 -9.56
N LEU A 124 -8.05 -7.86 -8.48
CA LEU A 124 -9.50 -7.78 -8.23
C LEU A 124 -10.21 -6.93 -9.29
N ILE A 125 -9.63 -5.81 -9.70
CA ILE A 125 -10.16 -4.93 -10.76
C ILE A 125 -10.15 -5.64 -12.12
N ALA A 126 -9.18 -6.50 -12.37
CA ALA A 126 -9.01 -7.19 -13.65
C ALA A 126 -9.84 -8.48 -13.80
N GLN A 127 -10.57 -8.90 -12.76
CA GLN A 127 -11.35 -10.13 -12.85
C GLN A 127 -12.52 -10.01 -13.83
N PRO A 128 -12.76 -11.05 -14.65
CA PRO A 128 -13.93 -11.08 -15.53
C PRO A 128 -15.21 -11.11 -14.70
N ILE A 129 -16.11 -10.17 -14.97
CA ILE A 129 -17.44 -10.10 -14.36
C ILE A 129 -18.27 -11.22 -15.00
N TYR A 130 -18.54 -12.29 -14.27
CA TYR A 130 -19.53 -13.28 -14.67
C TYR A 130 -20.91 -12.73 -14.32
N ILE A 131 -21.57 -12.12 -15.31
CA ILE A 131 -22.98 -11.67 -15.25
C ILE A 131 -23.89 -12.86 -15.56
#